data_AF-A0A7T5RG19-F1
#
_entry.id   AF-A0A7T5RG19-F1
#
_cell.length_a   1.000
_cell.length_b   1.000
_cell.length_c   1.000
_cell.angle_alpha   90.00
_cell.angle_beta   90.00
_cell.angle_gamma   90.00
#
_symmetry.space_group_name_H-M   'P 1'
#
loop_
_entity.id
_entity.type
_entity.pdbx_description
1 polymer ?
#
loop_
_entity_poly.entity_id
_entity_poly.type
_entity_poly.pdbx_seq_one_letter_code
_entity_poly.pdbx_strand_id
1 'polypeptide(L)' 'MGKPNTHKQIMEKFGDRMQKVRQSKNITQEELAGMLAMHRTYIGLIERGERNPTIRTLYKIAKALKVPASDLLPF' A
#
# COMPACT_ATOMS: atom_id res chain seq x y z
N MET A 1 4.62 -21.95 17.68
CA MET A 1 5.24 -20.83 16.92
C MET A 1 4.44 -20.66 15.63
N GLY A 2 3.84 -19.49 15.39
CA GLY A 2 3.01 -19.26 14.21
C GLY A 2 3.82 -19.45 12.92
N LYS A 3 3.22 -20.06 11.90
CA LYS A 3 3.87 -20.26 10.59
C LYS A 3 4.44 -18.92 10.08
N PRO A 4 5.66 -18.89 9.51
CA PRO A 4 6.18 -17.66 8.91
C PRO A 4 5.18 -17.15 7.86
N ASN A 5 4.91 -15.84 7.87
CA ASN A 5 4.04 -15.24 6.85
C ASN A 5 4.66 -15.52 5.47
N THR A 6 3.90 -16.15 4.58
CA THR A 6 4.33 -16.34 3.19
C THR A 6 4.50 -15.00 2.48
N HIS A 7 5.28 -14.94 1.41
CA HIS A 7 5.46 -13.72 0.61
C HIS A 7 4.11 -13.09 0.22
N LYS A 8 3.13 -13.93 -0.15
CA LYS A 8 1.76 -13.51 -0.48
C LYS A 8 1.04 -12.87 0.72
N GLN A 9 1.10 -13.50 1.89
CA GLN A 9 0.47 -12.96 3.11
C GLN A 9 1.06 -11.60 3.53
N ILE A 10 2.36 -11.38 3.29
CA ILE A 10 3.00 -10.08 3.55
C ILE A 10 2.42 -9.01 2.62
N MET A 11 2.31 -9.31 1.32
CA MET A 11 1.76 -8.37 0.34
C MET A 11 0.26 -8.08 0.59
N GLU A 12 -0.53 -9.09 0.92
CA GLU A 12 -1.96 -8.90 1.25
C GLU A 12 -2.14 -8.01 2.48
N LYS A 13 -1.38 -8.24 3.55
CA LYS A 13 -1.44 -7.40 4.76
C LYS A 13 -0.96 -5.98 4.51
N PHE A 14 0.08 -5.80 3.69
CA PHE A 14 0.55 -4.49 3.26
C PHE A 14 -0.55 -3.74 2.47
N GLY A 15 -1.14 -4.42 1.48
CA GLY A 15 -2.21 -3.86 0.65
C GLY A 15 -3.44 -3.44 1.46
N ASP A 16 -3.87 -4.28 2.40
CA ASP A 16 -4.98 -4.00 3.32
C ASP A 16 -4.70 -2.78 4.21
N ARG A 17 -3.50 -2.67 4.81
CA ARG A 17 -3.10 -1.50 5.59
C ARG A 17 -3.08 -0.22 4.75
N MET A 18 -2.48 -0.29 3.56
CA MET A 18 -2.46 0.83 2.62
C MET A 18 -3.88 1.29 2.27
N GLN A 19 -4.78 0.36 1.97
CA GLN A 19 -6.18 0.65 1.66
C GLN A 19 -6.89 1.32 2.84
N LYS A 20 -6.74 0.79 4.06
CA LYS A 20 -7.34 1.36 5.28
C LYS A 20 -6.87 2.79 5.54
N VAL A 21 -5.56 3.04 5.45
CA VAL A 21 -5.00 4.39 5.62
C VAL A 21 -5.54 5.33 4.54
N ARG A 22 -5.58 4.89 3.28
CA ARG A 22 -6.13 5.69 2.18
C ARG A 22 -7.60 6.05 2.42
N GLN A 23 -8.43 5.07 2.76
CA GLN A 23 -9.86 5.26 3.03
C GLN A 23 -10.09 6.17 4.26
N SER A 24 -9.29 6.05 5.32
CA SER A 24 -9.38 6.94 6.48
C SER A 24 -9.15 8.42 6.15
N LYS A 25 -8.53 8.70 5.01
CA LYS A 25 -8.26 10.05 4.49
C LYS A 25 -9.23 10.47 3.39
N ASN A 26 -10.27 9.67 3.12
CA ASN A 26 -11.24 9.87 2.03
C ASN A 26 -10.59 10.00 0.64
N ILE A 27 -9.44 9.36 0.43
CA ILE A 27 -8.73 9.37 -0.86
C ILE A 27 -9.18 8.14 -1.66
N THR A 28 -9.48 8.31 -2.94
CA THR A 28 -9.77 7.24 -3.89
C THR A 28 -8.48 6.64 -4.47
N GLN A 29 -8.57 5.46 -5.11
CA GLN A 29 -7.41 4.90 -5.81
C GLN A 29 -6.92 5.80 -6.96
N GLU A 30 -7.84 6.49 -7.64
CA GLU A 30 -7.54 7.41 -8.75
C GLU A 30 -6.79 8.63 -8.24
N GLU A 31 -7.25 9.24 -7.14
CA GLU A 31 -6.57 10.38 -6.53
C GLU A 31 -5.17 10.02 -6.04
N LEU A 32 -5.02 8.87 -5.35
CA LEU A 32 -3.69 8.42 -4.91
C LEU A 32 -2.76 8.14 -6.10
N ALA A 33 -3.28 7.53 -7.16
CA ALA A 33 -2.54 7.34 -8.41
C ALA A 33 -2.08 8.67 -9.02
N GLY A 34 -2.96 9.66 -9.08
CA GLY A 34 -2.67 11.02 -9.53
C GLY A 34 -1.56 11.69 -8.70
N MET A 35 -1.66 11.64 -7.36
CA MET A 35 -0.64 12.18 -6.44
C MET A 35 0.76 11.56 -6.66
N LEU A 36 0.81 10.32 -7.15
CA LEU A 36 2.03 9.56 -7.31
C LEU A 36 2.57 9.53 -8.75
N ALA A 37 1.83 10.13 -9.69
CA ALA A 37 2.03 9.99 -11.13
C ALA A 37 2.14 8.51 -11.56
N MET A 38 1.19 7.69 -11.10
CA MET A 38 1.09 6.26 -11.39
C MET A 38 -0.29 5.91 -11.95
N HIS A 39 -0.42 4.74 -12.57
CA HIS A 39 -1.70 4.28 -13.08
C HIS A 39 -2.59 3.76 -11.93
N ARG A 40 -3.90 4.11 -11.91
CA ARG A 40 -4.85 3.62 -10.89
C ARG A 40 -4.82 2.11 -10.71
N THR A 41 -4.70 1.37 -11.82
CA THR A 41 -4.62 -0.10 -11.80
C THR A 41 -3.45 -0.61 -10.95
N TYR A 42 -2.30 0.07 -10.97
CA TYR A 42 -1.16 -0.31 -10.15
C TYR A 42 -1.44 -0.14 -8.65
N ILE A 43 -2.15 0.92 -8.25
CA ILE A 43 -2.61 1.11 -6.87
C ILE A 43 -3.53 -0.04 -6.44
N GLY A 44 -4.49 -0.41 -7.30
CA GLY A 44 -5.38 -1.55 -7.02
C GLY A 44 -4.66 -2.89 -6.93
N LEU A 45 -3.66 -3.14 -7.78
CA LEU A 45 -2.83 -4.35 -7.72
C LEU A 45 -2.06 -4.44 -6.39
N ILE A 46 -1.55 -3.32 -5.88
CA ILE A 46 -0.86 -3.27 -4.59
C ILE A 46 -1.84 -3.56 -3.45
N GLU A 47 -3.02 -2.90 -3.46
CA GLU A 47 -4.03 -3.08 -2.39
C GLU A 47 -4.54 -4.53 -2.29
N ARG A 48 -4.57 -5.27 -3.40
CA ARG A 48 -4.92 -6.70 -3.41
C ARG A 48 -3.75 -7.65 -3.15
N GLY A 49 -2.55 -7.12 -2.91
CA GLY A 49 -1.34 -7.93 -2.71
C GLY A 49 -0.83 -8.65 -3.96
N GLU A 50 -1.30 -8.24 -5.15
CA GLU A 50 -0.91 -8.83 -6.44
C GLU A 50 0.41 -8.24 -6.98
N ARG A 51 0.85 -7.10 -6.42
CA ARG A 51 2.12 -6.46 -6.74
C ARG A 51 2.90 -6.08 -5.50
N ASN A 52 4.19 -6.45 -5.50
CA ASN A 52 5.17 -5.98 -4.54
C ASN A 52 5.69 -4.60 -4.95
N PRO A 53 5.38 -3.51 -4.22
CA PRO A 53 5.94 -2.20 -4.51
C PRO A 53 7.44 -2.15 -4.15
N THR A 54 8.21 -1.37 -4.89
CA THR A 54 9.59 -1.06 -4.50
C THR A 54 9.63 -0.21 -3.23
N ILE A 55 10.77 -0.16 -2.55
CA ILE A 55 11.00 0.75 -1.40
C ILE A 55 10.74 2.21 -1.80
N ARG A 56 11.13 2.62 -3.01
CA ARG A 56 10.85 3.97 -3.53
C ARG A 56 9.35 4.23 -3.65
N THR A 57 8.60 3.24 -4.14
CA THR A 57 7.14 3.32 -4.25
C THR A 57 6.49 3.41 -2.88
N LEU A 58 6.93 2.59 -1.91
CA LEU A 58 6.49 2.65 -0.52
C LEU A 58 6.66 4.06 0.07
N TYR A 59 7.85 4.64 -0.09
CA TYR A 59 8.15 5.99 0.41
C TYR A 59 7.23 7.05 -0.22
N LYS A 60 7.00 6.97 -1.53
CA LYS A 60 6.08 7.89 -2.21
C LYS A 60 4.65 7.75 -1.70
N ILE A 61 4.16 6.51 -1.52
CA ILE A 61 2.81 6.23 -0.99
C ILE A 61 2.68 6.81 0.42
N ALA A 62 3.63 6.53 1.31
CA ALA A 62 3.65 7.03 2.68
C ALA A 62 3.62 8.57 2.70
N LYS A 63 4.43 9.22 1.85
CA LYS A 63 4.45 10.68 1.71
C LYS A 63 3.11 11.24 1.20
N ALA A 64 2.52 10.64 0.17
CA ALA A 64 1.23 11.07 -0.38
C ALA A 64 0.09 10.90 0.65
N LEU A 65 0.11 9.80 1.40
CA LEU A 65 -0.84 9.53 2.48
C LEU A 65 -0.50 10.29 3.77
N LYS A 66 0.62 11.01 3.86
CA LYS A 66 1.05 11.74 5.07
C LYS A 66 1.08 10.83 6.32
N VAL A 67 1.76 9.68 6.20
CA VAL A 67 2.00 8.75 7.31
C VAL A 67 3.46 8.28 7.28
N PRO A 68 4.03 7.86 8.41
CA PRO A 68 5.27 7.07 8.42
C PRO A 68 5.15 5.83 7.53
N ALA A 69 6.24 5.45 6.85
CA ALA A 69 6.25 4.24 6.03
C ALA A 69 6.02 2.96 6.85
N SER A 70 6.40 2.97 8.13
CA SER A 70 6.16 1.88 9.08
C SER A 70 4.68 1.56 9.26
N ASP A 71 3.80 2.57 9.17
CA ASP A 71 2.35 2.39 9.39
C ASP A 71 1.71 1.54 8.29
N LEU A 72 2.36 1.48 7.13
CA LEU A 72 1.94 0.67 5.99
C LEU A 72 2.46 -0.77 6.06
N LEU A 73 3.47 -1.04 6.90
CA LEU A 73 4.09 -2.37 6.98
C LEU A 73 3.31 -3.31 7.91
N PRO A 74 3.31 -4.63 7.63
CA PRO A 74 2.43 -5.59 8.29
C PRO A 74 3.01 -6.20 9.58
N PHE A 75 3.59 -5.38 10.46
CA PHE A 75 4.12 -5.81 11.76
C PHE A 75 3.55 -4.99 12.92
#